data_AF-A0A1S3PKB6-F1
#
_entry.id   AF-A0A1S3PKB6-F1
#
_cell.length_a   1.000
_cell.length_b   1.000
_cell.length_c   1.000
_cell.angle_alpha   90.00
_cell.angle_beta   90.00
_cell.angle_gamma   90.00
#
_symmetry.space_group_name_H-M   'P 1'
#
loop_
_entity.id
_entity.type
_entity.pdbx_description
1 polymer ?
#
loop_
_entity_poly.entity_id
_entity_poly.type
_entity_poly.pdbx_seq_one_letter_code
_entity_poly.pdbx_strand_id
1 'polypeptide(L)'
;MFFASGKISVSIHTERQGYQQGEAVKVRAIIVNNSTRPGTPKYYLYEKQSFYAQKERKVHTHNILKEKGDQVPAGTRQTVTQVLTIPPQLPATIFNCPILKLEYRLKVVLDVKLAIDPEIKLPIVVLTATQTLGQEPPPYFSFVFESQVPSASELPPPYEMFASSSNLYRKL
;
A
#
# COMPACT_ATOMS: atom_id res chain seq x y z
N MET A 1 -45.41 17.93 7.86
CA MET A 1 -44.24 17.49 7.07
C MET A 1 -42.99 17.92 7.83
N PHE A 2 -42.37 17.02 8.61
CA PHE A 2 -41.24 17.38 9.49
C PHE A 2 -39.91 17.13 8.77
N PHE A 3 -39.33 18.16 8.17
CA PHE A 3 -37.96 18.14 7.67
C PHE A 3 -36.97 18.47 8.80
N ALA A 4 -36.93 17.62 9.83
CA ALA A 4 -35.80 17.66 10.75
C ALA A 4 -34.62 16.97 10.06
N SER A 5 -33.73 17.75 9.44
CA SER A 5 -32.43 17.25 8.98
C SER A 5 -31.59 16.93 10.21
N GLY A 6 -31.78 15.73 10.76
CA GLY A 6 -31.05 15.30 11.94
C GLY A 6 -29.55 15.17 11.63
N LYS A 7 -28.71 15.64 12.54
CA LYS A 7 -27.25 15.65 12.38
C LYS A 7 -26.70 14.22 12.35
N ILE A 8 -25.78 13.98 11.43
CA ILE A 8 -25.00 12.75 11.36
C ILE A 8 -23.57 13.07 11.79
N SER A 9 -22.98 12.24 12.64
CA SER A 9 -21.60 12.38 13.09
C SER A 9 -20.92 11.04 13.10
N VAL A 10 -19.69 11.00 12.60
CA VAL A 10 -18.87 9.80 12.51
C VAL A 10 -17.54 10.09 13.21
N SER A 11 -17.08 9.16 14.03
CA SER A 11 -15.76 9.20 14.66
C SER A 11 -15.07 7.86 14.47
N ILE A 12 -13.78 7.89 14.14
CA ILE A 12 -13.05 6.69 13.70
C ILE A 12 -11.79 6.56 14.49
N HIS A 13 -11.58 5.35 15.02
CA HIS A 13 -10.44 4.99 15.82
C HIS A 13 -9.81 3.71 15.26
N THR A 14 -8.49 3.72 15.21
CA THR A 14 -7.66 2.55 14.93
C THR A 14 -6.74 2.36 16.13
N GLU A 15 -6.30 1.14 16.40
CA GLU A 15 -5.44 0.85 17.57
C GLU A 15 -4.07 1.53 17.45
N ARG A 16 -3.56 1.62 16.23
CA ARG A 16 -2.27 2.23 15.88
C ARG A 16 -2.32 2.74 14.43
N GLN A 17 -1.29 3.47 14.04
CA GLN A 17 -1.12 3.92 12.65
C GLN A 17 -0.19 3.02 11.83
N GLY A 18 0.74 2.30 12.47
CA GLY A 18 1.69 1.40 11.82
C GLY A 18 1.26 -0.06 11.86
N TYR A 19 1.32 -0.75 10.73
CA TYR A 19 0.93 -2.15 10.58
C TYR A 19 1.89 -2.89 9.65
N GLN A 20 2.15 -4.15 9.91
CA GLN A 20 2.92 -5.02 9.02
C GLN A 20 2.08 -5.49 7.83
N GLN A 21 2.74 -5.85 6.74
CA GLN A 21 2.15 -6.60 5.64
C GLN A 21 1.45 -7.87 6.16
N GLY A 22 0.23 -8.14 5.71
CA GLY A 22 -0.58 -9.27 6.17
C GLY A 22 -1.32 -9.03 7.49
N GLU A 23 -1.08 -7.91 8.18
CA GLU A 23 -1.69 -7.63 9.47
C GLU A 23 -3.13 -7.13 9.35
N ALA A 24 -3.95 -7.45 10.36
CA ALA A 24 -5.32 -6.98 10.47
C ALA A 24 -5.42 -5.59 11.13
N VAL A 25 -6.06 -4.65 10.45
CA VAL A 25 -6.43 -3.31 10.92
C VAL A 25 -7.84 -3.35 11.49
N LYS A 26 -7.97 -3.18 12.80
CA LYS A 26 -9.28 -3.03 13.45
C LYS A 26 -9.73 -1.58 13.42
N VAL A 27 -10.79 -1.30 12.68
CA VAL A 27 -11.38 0.03 12.52
C VAL A 27 -12.65 0.12 13.37
N ARG A 28 -12.60 0.89 14.46
CA ARG A 28 -13.76 1.20 15.28
C ARG A 28 -14.40 2.50 14.80
N ALA A 29 -15.64 2.44 14.36
CA ALA A 29 -16.43 3.58 13.92
C ALA A 29 -17.58 3.82 14.92
N ILE A 30 -17.60 4.99 15.53
CA ILE A 30 -18.71 5.47 16.36
C ILE A 30 -19.58 6.35 15.46
N ILE A 31 -20.81 5.91 15.19
CA ILE A 31 -21.75 6.57 14.30
C ILE A 31 -22.93 7.04 15.13
N VAL A 32 -23.19 8.35 15.09
CA VAL A 32 -24.38 8.98 15.67
C VAL A 32 -25.23 9.47 14.50
N ASN A 33 -26.30 8.75 14.21
CA ASN A 33 -27.22 9.06 13.12
C ASN A 33 -28.54 9.58 13.70
N ASN A 34 -28.62 10.89 13.95
CA ASN A 34 -29.88 11.50 14.39
C ASN A 34 -30.81 11.84 13.21
N SER A 35 -30.45 11.45 11.98
CA SER A 35 -31.27 11.67 10.79
C SER A 35 -32.42 10.67 10.70
N THR A 36 -33.34 10.92 9.77
CA THR A 36 -34.46 10.04 9.42
C THR A 36 -34.09 8.94 8.43
N ARG A 37 -32.83 8.87 7.99
CA ARG A 37 -32.37 7.98 6.92
C ARG A 37 -31.32 7.01 7.45
N PRO A 38 -31.33 5.75 6.99
CA PRO A 38 -30.25 4.84 7.33
C PRO A 38 -28.99 5.21 6.55
N GLY A 39 -27.82 4.93 7.13
CA GLY A 39 -26.51 5.14 6.52
C GLY A 39 -25.72 3.84 6.42
N THR A 40 -24.88 3.67 5.40
CA THR A 40 -24.02 2.50 5.26
C THR A 40 -22.54 2.88 5.20
N PRO A 41 -21.71 2.47 6.17
CA PRO A 41 -20.28 2.75 6.14
C PRO A 41 -19.58 1.94 5.05
N LYS A 42 -18.72 2.60 4.29
CA LYS A 42 -17.84 2.02 3.27
C LYS A 42 -16.41 2.35 3.63
N TYR A 43 -15.58 1.32 3.69
CA TYR A 43 -14.18 1.40 4.07
C TYR A 43 -13.32 1.20 2.82
N TYR A 44 -12.29 2.04 2.68
CA TYR A 44 -11.38 2.02 1.54
C TYR A 44 -9.95 2.12 2.07
N LEU A 45 -9.10 1.14 1.75
CA LEU A 45 -7.66 1.32 1.84
C LEU A 45 -7.17 1.69 0.44
N TYR A 46 -6.42 2.77 0.34
CA TYR A 46 -5.87 3.21 -0.92
C TYR A 46 -4.47 3.78 -0.72
N GLU A 47 -3.67 3.75 -1.78
CA GLU A 47 -2.35 4.35 -1.79
C GLU A 47 -2.32 5.62 -2.63
N LYS A 48 -1.38 6.49 -2.28
CA LYS A 48 -1.00 7.68 -3.04
C LYS A 48 0.49 7.59 -3.33
N GLN A 49 0.81 7.39 -4.59
CA GLN A 49 2.17 7.46 -5.11
C GLN A 49 2.41 8.86 -5.63
N SER A 50 3.33 9.60 -5.00
CA SER A 50 3.73 10.94 -5.43
C SER A 50 5.14 10.90 -5.98
N PHE A 51 5.30 11.31 -7.24
CA PHE A 51 6.57 11.43 -7.93
C PHE A 51 6.95 12.90 -8.04
N TYR A 52 8.19 13.23 -7.70
CA TYR A 52 8.71 14.59 -7.69
C TYR A 52 9.90 14.69 -8.64
N ALA A 53 9.77 15.50 -9.68
CA ALA A 53 10.82 15.77 -10.66
C ALA A 53 10.68 17.20 -11.18
N GLN A 54 11.79 17.90 -11.43
CA GLN A 54 11.79 19.23 -12.05
C GLN A 54 10.84 20.26 -11.38
N LYS A 55 10.69 20.20 -10.04
CA LYS A 55 9.75 21.01 -9.23
C LYS A 55 8.26 20.71 -9.45
N GLU A 56 7.92 19.73 -10.29
CA GLU A 56 6.57 19.24 -10.46
C GLU A 56 6.29 18.03 -9.57
N ARG A 57 5.00 17.83 -9.26
CA ARG A 57 4.53 16.64 -8.52
C ARG A 57 3.42 15.96 -9.29
N LYS A 58 3.64 14.69 -9.64
CA LYS A 58 2.61 13.80 -10.20
C LYS A 58 2.10 12.87 -9.12
N VAL A 59 0.79 12.78 -8.94
CA VAL A 59 0.16 11.90 -7.92
C VAL A 59 -0.70 10.86 -8.61
N HIS A 60 -0.39 9.59 -8.36
CA HIS A 60 -1.21 8.44 -8.73
C HIS A 60 -1.92 7.89 -7.49
N THR A 61 -3.22 7.65 -7.59
CA THR A 61 -4.02 7.10 -6.49
C THR A 61 -4.59 5.76 -6.92
N HIS A 62 -4.37 4.72 -6.13
CA HIS A 62 -4.87 3.37 -6.41
C HIS A 62 -5.65 2.84 -5.21
N ASN A 63 -6.86 2.32 -5.46
CA ASN A 63 -7.67 1.68 -4.43
C ASN A 63 -7.20 0.23 -4.26
N ILE A 64 -6.86 -0.15 -3.04
CA ILE A 64 -6.34 -1.47 -2.70
C ILE A 64 -7.47 -2.39 -2.27
N LEU A 65 -8.32 -1.90 -1.37
CA LEU A 65 -9.49 -2.64 -0.89
C LEU A 65 -10.69 -1.71 -0.74
N LYS A 66 -11.87 -2.33 -0.86
CA LYS A 66 -13.15 -1.70 -0.61
C LYS A 66 -14.04 -2.69 0.12
N GLU A 67 -14.45 -2.33 1.32
CA GLU A 67 -15.37 -3.12 2.13
C GLU A 67 -16.61 -2.30 2.48
N LYS A 68 -17.74 -2.99 2.58
CA LYS A 68 -19.03 -2.42 2.98
C LYS A 68 -19.36 -2.97 4.35
N GLY A 69 -19.57 -2.09 5.32
CA GLY A 69 -20.01 -2.49 6.65
C GLY A 69 -21.53 -2.57 6.74
N ASP A 70 -21.99 -2.89 7.95
CA ASP A 70 -23.41 -3.05 8.25
C ASP A 70 -24.17 -1.71 8.22
N GLN A 71 -25.41 -1.79 7.79
CA GLN A 71 -26.29 -0.64 7.71
C GLN A 71 -26.63 -0.12 9.11
N VAL A 72 -26.46 1.19 9.33
CA VAL A 72 -26.82 1.89 10.55
C VAL A 72 -28.23 2.49 10.40
N PRO A 73 -29.21 2.07 11.22
CA PRO A 73 -30.56 2.62 11.18
C PRO A 73 -30.61 4.11 11.52
N ALA A 74 -31.70 4.76 11.09
CA ALA A 74 -32.03 6.13 11.45
C ALA A 74 -32.26 6.29 12.96
N GLY A 75 -31.95 7.45 13.52
CA GLY A 75 -32.19 7.78 14.93
C GLY A 75 -31.36 6.98 15.95
N THR A 76 -30.22 6.39 15.55
CA THR A 76 -29.43 5.51 16.42
C THR A 76 -28.00 6.02 16.66
N ARG A 77 -27.42 5.56 17.79
CA ARG A 77 -25.98 5.63 18.05
C ARG A 77 -25.44 4.20 18.09
N GLN A 78 -24.50 3.90 17.20
CA GLN A 78 -23.91 2.57 17.09
C GLN A 78 -22.38 2.65 17.06
N THR A 79 -21.73 1.64 17.64
CA THR A 79 -20.29 1.44 17.50
C THR A 79 -20.08 0.19 16.68
N VAL A 80 -19.54 0.35 15.48
CA VAL A 80 -19.27 -0.75 14.53
C VAL A 80 -17.77 -0.98 14.48
N THR A 81 -17.36 -2.24 14.48
CA THR A 81 -15.95 -2.62 14.32
C THR A 81 -15.79 -3.41 13.03
N GLN A 82 -15.00 -2.90 12.08
CA GLN A 82 -14.64 -3.59 10.85
C GLN A 82 -13.18 -4.01 10.92
N VAL A 83 -12.85 -5.21 10.44
CA VAL A 83 -11.48 -5.70 10.36
C VAL A 83 -11.06 -5.73 8.91
N LEU A 84 -10.07 -4.93 8.54
CA LEU A 84 -9.49 -4.89 7.21
C LEU A 84 -8.12 -5.57 7.25
N THR A 85 -7.79 -6.43 6.29
CA THR A 85 -6.46 -7.06 6.24
C THR A 85 -5.56 -6.31 5.27
N ILE A 86 -4.36 -5.94 5.70
CA ILE A 86 -3.35 -5.35 4.81
C ILE A 86 -2.83 -6.45 3.89
N PRO A 87 -2.94 -6.32 2.56
CA PRO A 87 -2.42 -7.34 1.66
C PRO A 87 -0.90 -7.54 1.83
N PRO A 88 -0.42 -8.79 1.88
CA PRO A 88 0.99 -9.08 2.14
C PRO A 88 1.93 -8.57 1.04
N GLN A 89 1.43 -8.38 -0.18
CA GLN A 89 2.18 -7.90 -1.34
C GLN A 89 2.35 -6.37 -1.40
N LEU A 90 1.77 -5.61 -0.47
CA LEU A 90 1.88 -4.15 -0.49
C LEU A 90 3.32 -3.71 -0.18
N PRO A 91 3.90 -2.78 -0.94
CA PRO A 91 5.18 -2.19 -0.58
C PRO A 91 5.13 -1.47 0.77
N ALA A 92 6.28 -1.35 1.42
CA ALA A 92 6.40 -0.55 2.64
C ALA A 92 6.16 0.94 2.34
N THR A 93 5.66 1.67 3.33
CA THR A 93 5.43 3.13 3.22
C THR A 93 6.74 3.85 2.99
N ILE A 94 6.77 4.74 2.00
CA ILE A 94 7.94 5.56 1.68
C ILE A 94 7.57 7.02 2.00
N PHE A 95 8.02 7.51 3.16
CA PHE A 95 7.78 8.90 3.57
C PHE A 95 9.04 9.78 3.45
N ASN A 96 10.23 9.18 3.64
CA ASN A 96 11.51 9.87 3.70
C ASN A 96 12.34 9.72 2.40
N CYS A 97 11.74 10.03 1.25
CA CYS A 97 12.44 10.04 -0.03
C CYS A 97 12.07 11.32 -0.83
N PRO A 98 13.06 12.02 -1.42
CA PRO A 98 12.81 13.30 -2.08
C PRO A 98 12.12 13.18 -3.44
N ILE A 99 12.28 12.03 -4.12
CA ILE A 99 11.77 11.82 -5.49
C ILE A 99 10.48 10.99 -5.55
N LEU A 100 10.22 10.16 -4.53
CA LEU A 100 9.08 9.25 -4.48
C LEU A 100 8.51 9.22 -3.06
N LYS A 101 7.18 9.37 -2.94
CA LYS A 101 6.45 9.09 -1.71
C LYS A 101 5.34 8.09 -1.97
N LEU A 102 5.21 7.11 -1.09
CA LEU A 102 4.16 6.11 -1.12
C LEU A 102 3.44 6.17 0.23
N GLU A 103 2.23 6.70 0.21
CA GLU A 103 1.41 6.91 1.41
C GLU A 103 0.16 6.03 1.35
N TYR A 104 -0.17 5.33 2.44
CA TYR A 104 -1.43 4.60 2.56
C TYR A 104 -2.44 5.39 3.39
N ARG A 105 -3.71 5.33 2.99
CA ARG A 105 -4.80 5.98 3.70
C ARG A 105 -6.01 5.08 3.81
N LEU A 106 -6.58 5.05 5.01
CA LEU A 106 -7.88 4.49 5.29
C LEU A 106 -8.93 5.60 5.13
N LYS A 107 -9.81 5.48 4.15
CA LYS A 107 -10.97 6.34 3.97
C LYS A 107 -12.22 5.60 4.41
N VAL A 108 -13.05 6.25 5.20
CA VAL A 108 -14.37 5.74 5.59
C VAL A 108 -15.41 6.78 5.19
N VAL A 109 -16.42 6.32 4.46
CA VAL A 109 -17.52 7.12 3.95
C VAL A 109 -18.81 6.52 4.48
N LEU A 110 -19.67 7.33 5.10
CA LEU A 110 -21.01 6.89 5.44
C LEU A 110 -21.95 7.28 4.31
N ASP A 111 -22.37 6.30 3.51
CA ASP A 111 -23.31 6.50 2.40
C ASP A 111 -24.72 6.74 2.94
N VAL A 112 -25.25 7.95 2.76
CA VAL A 112 -26.57 8.36 3.23
C VAL A 112 -27.35 8.93 2.05
N LYS A 113 -28.46 8.27 1.71
CA LYS A 113 -29.32 8.70 0.60
C LYS A 113 -29.77 10.15 0.79
N LEU A 114 -29.68 10.95 -0.27
CA LEU A 114 -30.18 12.34 -0.30
C LEU A 114 -29.55 13.25 0.77
N ALA A 115 -28.34 12.93 1.23
CA ALA A 115 -27.51 13.76 2.09
C ALA A 115 -26.07 13.79 1.55
N ILE A 116 -25.25 14.67 2.10
CA ILE A 116 -23.81 14.67 1.85
C ILE A 116 -23.19 13.58 2.73
N ASP A 117 -22.50 12.64 2.10
CA ASP A 117 -21.82 11.55 2.80
C ASP A 117 -20.68 12.11 3.67
N PRO A 118 -20.69 11.93 5.01
CA PRO A 118 -19.55 12.28 5.82
C PRO A 118 -18.39 11.33 5.52
N GLU A 119 -17.20 11.89 5.39
CA GLU A 119 -15.97 11.19 5.03
C GLU A 119 -14.84 11.52 6.01
N ILE A 120 -14.10 10.50 6.43
CA ILE A 120 -12.90 10.63 7.26
C ILE A 120 -11.76 9.85 6.60
N LYS A 121 -10.55 10.44 6.62
CA LYS A 121 -9.32 9.84 6.11
C LYS A 121 -8.29 9.77 7.22
N LEU A 122 -7.77 8.57 7.49
CA LEU A 122 -6.69 8.33 8.44
C LEU A 122 -5.43 7.86 7.69
N PRO A 123 -4.23 8.35 8.06
CA PRO A 123 -2.98 7.81 7.54
C PRO A 123 -2.74 6.39 8.08
N ILE A 124 -2.21 5.51 7.24
CA ILE A 124 -1.75 4.17 7.60
C ILE A 124 -0.29 4.05 7.16
N VAL A 125 0.55 3.51 8.03
CA VAL A 125 1.95 3.19 7.74
C VAL A 125 2.08 1.69 7.60
N VAL A 126 2.31 1.22 6.38
CA VAL A 126 2.62 -0.18 6.09
C VAL A 126 4.12 -0.42 6.29
N LEU A 127 4.45 -1.40 7.11
CA LEU A 127 5.79 -1.86 7.42
C LEU A 127 6.03 -3.22 6.75
N THR A 128 7.27 -3.47 6.37
CA THR A 128 7.69 -4.79 5.87
C THR A 128 7.43 -5.84 6.94
N ALA A 129 6.85 -6.98 6.57
CA ALA A 129 6.77 -8.11 7.47
C ALA A 129 8.20 -8.57 7.82
N THR A 130 8.52 -8.63 9.11
CA THR A 130 9.76 -9.24 9.56
C THR A 130 9.56 -10.75 9.51
N GLN A 131 10.30 -11.45 8.66
CA GLN A 131 10.39 -12.90 8.79
C GLN A 131 11.03 -13.14 10.16
N THR A 132 10.29 -13.75 11.09
CA THR A 132 10.88 -14.22 12.34
C THR A 132 12.01 -15.17 11.99
N LEU A 133 13.23 -14.73 12.30
CA LEU A 133 14.48 -15.42 12.06
C LEU A 133 14.57 -16.62 13.01
N GLY A 134 13.82 -17.68 12.69
CA GLY A 134 14.00 -19.04 13.20
C GLY A 134 14.72 -19.93 12.19
N GLN A 135 15.11 -19.39 11.04
CA GLN A 135 16.12 -20.01 10.19
C GLN A 135 17.48 -19.46 10.61
N GLU A 136 18.25 -20.32 11.25
CA GLU A 136 19.71 -20.18 11.31
C GLU A 136 20.19 -19.76 9.91
N PRO A 137 21.00 -18.69 9.78
CA PRO A 137 21.64 -18.42 8.51
C PRO A 137 22.34 -19.73 8.08
N PRO A 138 22.19 -20.20 6.81
CA PRO A 138 22.91 -21.38 6.38
C PRO A 138 24.39 -21.20 6.76
N PRO A 139 25.03 -22.21 7.37
CA PRO A 139 26.37 -22.07 7.91
C PRO A 139 27.25 -21.45 6.83
N TYR A 140 27.91 -20.36 7.21
CA TYR A 140 28.76 -19.55 6.34
C TYR A 140 29.67 -20.50 5.57
N PHE A 141 29.45 -20.67 4.26
CA PHE A 141 30.43 -21.35 3.41
C PHE A 141 31.63 -20.41 3.33
N SER A 142 32.61 -20.65 4.21
CA SER A 142 33.93 -20.03 4.12
C SER A 142 34.58 -20.53 2.83
N PHE A 143 34.57 -19.72 1.78
CA PHE A 143 35.44 -19.93 0.64
C PHE A 143 36.87 -19.64 1.09
N VAL A 144 37.59 -20.68 1.51
CA VAL A 144 39.05 -20.62 1.68
C VAL A 144 39.62 -20.51 0.27
N PHE A 145 40.06 -19.32 -0.13
CA PHE A 145 40.81 -19.16 -1.37
C PHE A 145 42.23 -19.63 -1.09
N GLU A 146 42.50 -20.91 -1.34
CA GLU A 146 43.85 -21.44 -1.32
C GLU A 146 44.62 -20.77 -2.46
N SER A 147 45.53 -19.87 -2.11
CA SER A 147 46.37 -19.16 -3.08
C SER A 147 47.42 -20.12 -3.63
N GLN A 148 47.04 -20.94 -4.60
CA GLN A 148 48.02 -21.58 -5.48
C GLN A 148 48.41 -20.58 -6.56
N VAL A 149 49.63 -20.04 -6.41
CA VAL A 149 50.29 -19.24 -7.45
C VAL A 149 50.52 -20.14 -8.66
N PRO A 150 49.91 -19.87 -9.84
CA PRO A 150 50.20 -20.67 -11.03
C PRO A 150 51.56 -20.24 -11.59
N SER A 151 52.44 -21.22 -11.80
CA SER A 151 53.69 -21.02 -12.54
C SER A 151 53.38 -20.61 -13.99
N ALA A 152 54.17 -19.68 -14.51
CA ALA A 152 54.00 -19.09 -15.83
C ALA A 152 54.33 -20.08 -16.95
N SER A 153 53.31 -20.61 -17.63
CA SER A 153 53.39 -21.06 -19.03
C SER A 153 52.03 -21.52 -19.52
N GLU A 154 51.27 -20.63 -20.15
CA GLU A 154 50.45 -20.87 -21.35
C GLU A 154 49.60 -19.63 -21.63
N LEU A 155 49.93 -18.92 -22.72
CA LEU A 155 49.10 -17.83 -23.23
C LEU A 155 47.81 -18.44 -23.82
N PRO A 156 46.63 -17.88 -23.55
CA PRO A 156 45.43 -18.29 -24.28
C PRO A 156 45.59 -17.96 -25.77
N PRO A 157 45.02 -18.78 -26.67
CA PRO A 157 45.14 -18.56 -28.11
C PRO A 157 44.53 -17.22 -28.53
N PRO A 158 45.03 -16.58 -29.61
CA PRO A 158 44.50 -15.29 -30.05
C PRO A 158 43.03 -15.41 -30.48
N TYR A 159 42.23 -14.40 -30.12
CA TYR A 159 40.85 -14.28 -30.57
C TYR A 159 40.80 -14.17 -32.10
N GLU A 160 40.21 -15.15 -32.78
CA GLU A 160 39.89 -15.00 -34.20
C GLU A 160 38.79 -13.96 -34.37
N MET A 161 39.15 -12.88 -35.05
CA MET A 161 38.28 -11.78 -35.43
C MET A 161 37.50 -12.20 -36.68
N PHE A 162 36.24 -12.60 -36.52
CA PHE A 162 35.34 -12.78 -37.67
C PHE A 162 35.12 -11.43 -38.34
N ALA A 163 35.90 -11.18 -39.38
CA ALA A 163 35.74 -10.06 -40.28
C ALA A 163 34.94 -10.49 -41.52
N SER A 164 34.05 -9.59 -41.92
CA SER A 164 33.45 -9.43 -43.25
C SER A 164 32.30 -10.41 -43.61
N SER A 165 31.18 -9.99 -44.20
CA SER A 165 30.97 -8.87 -45.12
C SER A 165 29.51 -8.44 -45.17
N SER A 166 29.35 -7.15 -45.48
CA SER A 166 28.17 -6.45 -45.95
C SER A 166 27.41 -7.13 -47.11
N ASN A 167 26.07 -7.07 -47.10
CA ASN A 167 25.28 -6.16 -47.97
C ASN A 167 23.78 -6.53 -48.07
N LEU A 168 22.97 -5.45 -48.05
CA LEU A 168 21.79 -5.17 -48.89
C LEU A 168 20.37 -5.65 -48.50
N TYR A 169 19.44 -4.73 -48.80
CA TYR A 169 17.96 -4.71 -48.80
C TYR A 169 17.30 -4.18 -47.50
N ARG A 170 16.94 -2.89 -47.34
CA ARG A 170 16.11 -1.93 -48.13
C ARG A 170 14.59 -2.15 -47.94
N LYS A 171 13.93 -1.17 -47.31
CA LYS A 171 12.49 -0.82 -47.29
C LYS A 171 11.51 -1.88 -46.74
N LEU A 172 10.80 -1.54 -45.66
CA LEU A 172 9.48 -0.88 -45.66
C LEU A 172 9.23 -0.23 -44.28
#